data_AF-A0A7W2KCY4-F1
#
_entry.id   AF-A0A7W2KCY4-F1
#
_cell.length_a   1.000
_cell.length_b   1.000
_cell.length_c   1.000
_cell.angle_alpha   90.00
_cell.angle_beta   90.00
_cell.angle_gamma   90.00
#
_symmetry.space_group_name_H-M   'P 1'
#
loop_
_entity.id
_entity.type
_entity.pdbx_description
1 polymer ?
#
loop_
_entity_poly.entity_id
_entity_poly.type
_entity_poly.pdbx_seq_one_letter_code
_entity_poly.pdbx_strand_id
1 'polypeptide(L)'
;MKSLTNTMNEIFKNESWVDLNVFFGQYETFEEFPLISRYKKVETIATSTGLAGVAKFLASTSFFVLNWAKLLAHDKNIDLNARFIAISFTDFDFSNFDEPPIPNFFIHSAETRAVFLNRLKSHEPKTDSVELLSIKNLFTTCSIDSAFTFYESRFYDKTCNEEIVRVFAVPHEYSN
;
A
#
# COMPACT_ATOMS: atom_id res chain seq x y z
N MET A 1 -9.81 3.57 -26.70
CA MET A 1 -8.87 3.92 -25.61
C MET A 1 -9.66 4.72 -24.58
N LYS A 2 -9.83 4.22 -23.36
CA LYS A 2 -10.50 4.98 -22.28
C LYS A 2 -9.57 6.11 -21.82
N SER A 3 -10.13 7.29 -21.55
CA SER A 3 -9.35 8.40 -20.98
C SER A 3 -8.94 8.09 -19.55
N LEU A 4 -7.81 8.64 -19.11
CA LEU A 4 -7.33 8.50 -17.72
C LEU A 4 -8.37 8.98 -16.71
N THR A 5 -9.12 10.05 -17.04
CA THR A 5 -10.22 10.57 -16.22
C THR A 5 -11.33 9.54 -16.01
N ASN A 6 -11.72 8.82 -17.07
CA ASN A 6 -12.75 7.78 -16.94
C ASN A 6 -12.25 6.62 -16.08
N THR A 7 -10.98 6.25 -16.25
CA THR A 7 -10.33 5.20 -15.45
C THR A 7 -10.27 5.57 -13.97
N MET A 8 -9.92 6.82 -13.64
CA MET A 8 -9.99 7.33 -12.26
C MET A 8 -11.41 7.23 -11.70
N ASN A 9 -12.42 7.69 -12.42
CA ASN A 9 -13.81 7.62 -11.95
C ASN A 9 -14.27 6.17 -11.68
N GLU A 10 -13.88 5.22 -12.53
CA GLU A 10 -14.22 3.80 -12.34
C GLU A 10 -13.48 3.18 -11.14
N ILE A 11 -12.24 3.60 -10.88
CA ILE A 11 -11.45 3.10 -9.75
C ILE A 11 -11.98 3.61 -8.43
N PHE A 12 -12.35 4.89 -8.36
CA PHE A 12 -12.94 5.48 -7.17
C PHE A 12 -14.39 5.01 -6.93
N LYS A 13 -14.99 4.28 -7.85
CA LYS A 13 -16.35 3.77 -7.66
C LYS A 13 -16.35 2.49 -6.83
N ASN A 14 -17.10 2.49 -5.73
CA ASN A 14 -17.40 1.34 -4.87
C ASN A 14 -16.19 0.66 -4.22
N GLU A 15 -15.08 1.36 -4.00
CA GLU A 15 -13.97 0.84 -3.19
C GLU A 15 -14.09 1.27 -1.73
N SER A 16 -13.60 0.44 -0.81
CA SER A 16 -13.71 0.68 0.64
C SER A 16 -13.01 1.97 1.09
N TRP A 17 -11.87 2.31 0.50
CA TRP A 17 -11.09 3.52 0.86
C TRP A 17 -11.70 4.83 0.36
N VAL A 18 -12.78 4.78 -0.43
CA VAL A 18 -13.55 5.99 -0.78
C VAL A 18 -14.13 6.63 0.49
N ASP A 19 -14.49 5.81 1.47
CA ASP A 19 -14.70 6.28 2.83
C ASP A 19 -13.36 6.31 3.57
N LEU A 20 -12.72 7.47 3.62
CA LEU A 20 -11.44 7.65 4.31
C LEU A 20 -11.51 7.36 5.82
N ASN A 21 -12.71 7.24 6.43
CA ASN A 21 -12.82 6.86 7.83
C ASN A 21 -12.30 5.43 8.10
N VAL A 22 -12.17 4.57 7.07
CA VAL A 22 -11.57 3.23 7.22
C VAL A 22 -10.14 3.28 7.77
N PHE A 23 -9.38 4.34 7.48
CA PHE A 23 -8.04 4.54 8.05
C PHE A 23 -8.05 4.78 9.57
N PHE A 24 -9.21 5.17 10.11
CA PHE A 24 -9.38 5.55 11.51
C PHE A 24 -10.20 4.55 12.33
N GLY A 25 -10.58 3.42 11.73
CA GLY A 25 -11.26 2.31 12.41
C GLY A 25 -10.49 1.78 13.62
N GLN A 26 -11.23 1.14 14.52
CA GLN A 26 -10.69 0.36 15.63
C GLN A 26 -10.79 -1.11 15.25
N TYR A 27 -9.64 -1.70 14.94
CA TYR A 27 -9.48 -3.09 14.54
C TYR A 27 -8.78 -3.87 15.67
N GLU A 28 -9.17 -5.12 15.85
CA GLU A 28 -8.62 -5.98 16.91
C GLU A 28 -7.13 -6.27 16.71
N THR A 29 -6.70 -6.39 15.45
CA THR A 29 -5.30 -6.61 15.07
C THR A 29 -4.87 -5.57 14.04
N PHE A 30 -4.84 -5.97 12.77
CA PHE A 30 -4.65 -5.09 11.62
C PHE A 30 -5.74 -5.37 10.60
N GLU A 31 -5.99 -4.38 9.75
CA GLU A 31 -6.73 -4.56 8.51
C GLU A 31 -5.83 -4.23 7.33
N GLU A 32 -6.09 -4.91 6.22
CA GLU A 32 -5.38 -4.72 4.96
C GLU A 32 -6.42 -4.60 3.85
N PHE A 33 -6.59 -3.39 3.33
CA PHE A 33 -7.58 -3.11 2.30
C PHE A 33 -6.89 -2.94 0.94
N PRO A 34 -7.21 -3.75 -0.08
CA PRO A 34 -6.64 -3.55 -1.41
C PRO A 34 -7.09 -2.21 -1.99
N LEU A 35 -6.20 -1.50 -2.68
CA LEU A 35 -6.55 -0.27 -3.39
C LEU A 35 -7.60 -0.54 -4.48
N ILE A 36 -7.58 -1.72 -5.08
CA ILE A 36 -8.61 -2.11 -6.04
C ILE A 36 -8.92 -3.59 -5.88
N SER A 37 -10.16 -3.97 -6.19
CA SER A 37 -10.48 -5.38 -6.48
C SER A 37 -9.66 -5.87 -7.68
N ARG A 38 -8.63 -6.71 -7.43
CA ARG A 38 -7.66 -7.27 -8.40
C ARG A 38 -8.29 -7.62 -9.76
N TYR A 39 -9.26 -8.53 -9.75
CA TYR A 39 -9.87 -9.08 -10.97
C TYR A 39 -10.82 -8.14 -11.73
N LYS A 40 -11.22 -7.01 -11.15
CA LYS A 40 -12.24 -6.14 -11.76
C LYS A 40 -11.64 -4.92 -12.46
N LYS A 41 -10.50 -4.41 -11.97
CA LYS A 41 -10.03 -3.07 -12.33
C LYS A 41 -8.65 -3.02 -12.99
N VAL A 42 -7.84 -4.08 -12.88
CA VAL A 42 -6.52 -4.15 -13.56
C VAL A 42 -6.67 -4.01 -15.08
N GLU A 43 -7.55 -4.80 -15.70
CA GLU A 43 -7.80 -4.73 -17.14
C GLU A 43 -8.25 -3.32 -17.57
N THR A 44 -9.14 -2.71 -16.78
CA THR A 44 -9.63 -1.34 -17.02
C THR A 44 -8.48 -0.33 -17.03
N ILE A 45 -7.57 -0.39 -16.05
CA ILE A 45 -6.39 0.49 -15.98
C ILE A 45 -5.48 0.23 -17.19
N ALA A 46 -5.22 -1.04 -17.50
CA ALA A 46 -4.37 -1.45 -18.60
C ALA A 46 -4.87 -0.88 -19.95
N THR A 47 -6.18 -0.72 -20.15
CA THR A 47 -6.72 -0.11 -21.38
C THR A 47 -6.34 1.36 -21.57
N SER A 48 -5.92 2.06 -20.51
CA SER A 48 -5.49 3.46 -20.54
C SER A 48 -3.98 3.63 -20.41
N THR A 49 -3.32 2.83 -19.58
CA THR A 49 -1.89 3.00 -19.26
C THR A 49 -0.98 2.01 -19.96
N GLY A 50 -1.55 0.98 -20.60
CA GLY A 50 -0.84 -0.25 -20.91
C GLY A 50 -0.54 -1.05 -19.64
N LEU A 51 -0.29 -2.35 -19.80
CA LEU A 51 -0.03 -3.27 -18.68
C LEU A 51 1.17 -2.85 -17.83
N ALA A 52 2.27 -2.45 -18.48
CA ALA A 52 3.47 -1.94 -17.81
C ALA A 52 3.24 -0.63 -17.01
N GLY A 53 2.14 0.08 -17.30
CA GLY A 53 1.75 1.31 -16.59
C GLY A 53 0.85 1.07 -15.38
N VAL A 54 0.27 -0.12 -15.23
CA VAL A 54 -0.72 -0.40 -14.17
C VAL A 54 -0.10 -0.27 -12.78
N ALA A 55 1.06 -0.90 -12.54
CA ALA A 55 1.73 -0.82 -11.24
C ALA A 55 2.05 0.63 -10.84
N LYS A 56 2.51 1.44 -11.80
CA LYS A 56 2.83 2.86 -11.58
C LYS A 56 1.57 3.65 -11.23
N PHE A 57 0.51 3.45 -12.00
CA PHE A 57 -0.78 4.06 -11.74
C PHE A 57 -1.31 3.73 -10.35
N LEU A 58 -1.25 2.45 -9.95
CA LEU A 58 -1.70 1.99 -8.64
C LEU A 58 -0.85 2.57 -7.51
N ALA A 59 0.48 2.58 -7.63
CA ALA A 59 1.39 3.16 -6.63
C ALA A 59 1.18 4.68 -6.46
N SER A 60 1.00 5.43 -7.56
CA SER A 60 0.68 6.86 -7.49
C SER A 60 -0.69 7.11 -6.87
N THR A 61 -1.67 6.26 -7.18
CA THR A 61 -3.03 6.38 -6.64
C THR A 61 -3.07 6.05 -5.15
N SER A 62 -2.36 5.03 -4.68
CA SER A 62 -2.28 4.74 -3.25
C SER A 62 -1.61 5.87 -2.47
N PHE A 63 -0.56 6.49 -3.02
CA PHE A 63 0.03 7.70 -2.42
C PHE A 63 -0.97 8.87 -2.35
N PHE A 64 -1.72 9.10 -3.43
CA PHE A 64 -2.76 10.13 -3.47
C PHE A 64 -3.82 9.91 -2.37
N VAL A 65 -4.39 8.71 -2.28
CA VAL A 65 -5.41 8.37 -1.27
C VAL A 65 -4.85 8.47 0.15
N LEU A 66 -3.62 8.00 0.37
CA LEU A 66 -2.96 8.11 1.67
C LEU A 66 -2.81 9.58 2.09
N ASN A 67 -2.44 10.48 1.18
CA ASN A 67 -2.36 11.91 1.49
C ASN A 67 -3.72 12.53 1.81
N TRP A 68 -4.81 12.07 1.18
CA TRP A 68 -6.16 12.49 1.53
C TRP A 68 -6.57 12.02 2.92
N ALA A 69 -6.23 10.78 3.29
CA ALA A 69 -6.45 10.29 4.64
C ALA A 69 -5.68 11.16 5.66
N LYS A 70 -4.42 11.52 5.38
CA LYS A 70 -3.64 12.43 6.24
C LYS A 70 -4.31 13.79 6.42
N LEU A 71 -4.77 14.40 5.33
CA LEU A 71 -5.47 15.68 5.36
C LEU A 71 -6.73 15.60 6.23
N LEU A 72 -7.53 14.54 6.06
CA LEU A 72 -8.72 14.33 6.87
C LEU A 72 -8.40 14.12 8.36
N ALA A 73 -7.30 13.42 8.67
CA ALA A 73 -6.84 13.23 10.04
C ALA A 73 -6.46 14.57 10.69
N HIS A 74 -5.73 15.42 9.97
CA HIS A 74 -5.39 16.77 10.39
C HIS A 74 -6.66 17.60 10.68
N ASP A 75 -7.61 17.64 9.75
CA ASP A 75 -8.86 18.41 9.90
C ASP A 75 -9.71 17.94 11.09
N LYS A 76 -9.64 16.64 11.41
CA LYS A 76 -10.35 16.02 12.54
C LYS A 76 -9.54 15.96 13.83
N ASN A 77 -8.32 16.51 13.87
CA ASN A 77 -7.39 16.40 15.00
C ASN A 77 -7.15 14.95 15.47
N ILE A 78 -7.02 14.02 14.53
CA ILE A 78 -6.73 12.61 14.80
C ILE A 78 -5.22 12.43 14.91
N ASP A 79 -4.75 11.91 16.05
CA ASP A 79 -3.35 11.52 16.22
C ASP A 79 -3.02 10.27 15.37
N LEU A 80 -2.30 10.48 14.28
CA LEU A 80 -1.84 9.41 13.40
C LEU A 80 -0.70 8.59 14.00
N ASN A 81 -0.02 9.05 15.05
CA ASN A 81 1.03 8.27 15.72
C ASN A 81 0.47 7.20 16.66
N ALA A 82 -0.80 7.34 17.08
CA ALA A 82 -1.51 6.36 17.89
C ALA A 82 -1.79 5.03 17.15
N ARG A 83 -1.52 4.96 15.84
CA ARG A 83 -1.74 3.79 14.99
C ARG A 83 -0.64 3.68 13.94
N PHE A 84 -0.44 2.49 13.38
CA PHE A 84 0.46 2.31 12.24
C PHE A 84 -0.34 2.28 10.94
N ILE A 85 0.03 3.11 9.97
CA ILE A 85 -0.55 3.15 8.62
C ILE A 85 0.58 3.11 7.60
N ALA A 86 0.48 2.21 6.63
CA ALA A 86 1.42 2.09 5.52
C ALA A 86 0.71 1.66 4.24
N ILE A 87 1.40 1.82 3.10
CA ILE A 87 1.05 1.07 1.89
C ILE A 87 1.79 -0.26 1.98
N SER A 88 1.11 -1.37 1.79
CA SER A 88 1.72 -2.70 1.80
C SER A 88 1.55 -3.40 0.45
N PHE A 89 2.50 -4.30 0.16
CA PHE A 89 2.49 -5.18 -1.00
C PHE A 89 2.74 -6.61 -0.54
N THR A 90 1.93 -7.51 -1.05
CA THR A 90 2.00 -8.97 -0.83
C THR A 90 1.81 -9.68 -2.18
N ASP A 91 1.79 -11.01 -2.17
CA ASP A 91 1.49 -11.85 -3.34
C ASP A 91 2.38 -11.54 -4.56
N PHE A 92 3.69 -11.45 -4.34
CA PHE A 92 4.65 -11.19 -5.40
C PHE A 92 4.76 -12.39 -6.34
N ASP A 93 4.40 -12.19 -7.62
CA ASP A 93 4.65 -13.14 -8.69
C ASP A 93 5.47 -12.48 -9.80
N PHE A 94 6.79 -12.68 -9.76
CA PHE A 94 7.71 -12.16 -10.77
C PHE A 94 7.69 -12.94 -12.09
N SER A 95 6.95 -14.05 -12.14
CA SER A 95 6.78 -14.86 -13.36
C SER A 95 5.54 -14.45 -14.16
N ASN A 96 4.55 -13.82 -13.51
CA ASN A 96 3.32 -13.35 -14.13
C ASN A 96 3.32 -11.82 -14.33
N PHE A 97 3.77 -11.39 -15.51
CA PHE A 97 3.80 -9.96 -15.86
C PHE A 97 2.42 -9.33 -16.06
N ASP A 98 1.37 -10.15 -16.20
CA ASP A 98 -0.01 -9.69 -16.35
C ASP A 98 -0.65 -9.31 -14.99
N GLU A 99 -0.02 -9.71 -13.88
CA GLU A 99 -0.48 -9.43 -12.53
C GLU A 99 0.52 -8.52 -11.79
N PRO A 100 0.41 -7.19 -11.96
CA PRO A 100 1.27 -6.26 -11.24
C PRO A 100 0.99 -6.33 -9.73
N PRO A 101 1.99 -6.00 -8.88
CA PRO A 101 1.79 -5.92 -7.45
C PRO A 101 0.73 -4.86 -7.12
N ILE A 102 -0.29 -5.26 -6.36
CA ILE A 102 -1.40 -4.38 -5.98
C ILE A 102 -1.11 -3.80 -4.60
N PRO A 103 -1.10 -2.46 -4.46
CA PRO A 103 -0.96 -1.84 -3.16
C PRO A 103 -2.20 -2.09 -2.31
N ASN A 104 -1.98 -2.35 -1.02
CA ASN A 104 -2.99 -2.35 0.01
C ASN A 104 -2.73 -1.19 0.99
N PHE A 105 -3.77 -0.78 1.71
CA PHE A 105 -3.64 0.06 2.89
C PHE A 105 -3.61 -0.83 4.12
N PHE A 106 -2.45 -0.86 4.79
CA PHE A 106 -2.27 -1.60 6.03
C PHE A 106 -2.49 -0.67 7.21
N ILE A 107 -3.42 -1.03 8.10
CA ILE A 107 -3.78 -0.25 9.29
C ILE A 107 -3.71 -1.16 10.51
N HIS A 108 -2.86 -0.81 11.47
CA HIS A 108 -2.78 -1.49 12.76
C HIS A 108 -3.13 -0.50 13.87
N SER A 109 -4.34 -0.62 14.41
CA SER A 109 -4.87 0.30 15.44
C SER A 109 -4.56 -0.14 16.87
N ALA A 110 -4.20 -1.41 17.10
CA ALA A 110 -3.92 -1.93 18.44
C ALA A 110 -2.53 -1.51 18.99
N GLU A 111 -1.67 -0.90 18.16
CA GLU A 111 -0.33 -0.46 18.55
C GLU A 111 0.01 0.88 17.89
N THR A 112 0.85 1.67 18.57
CA THR A 112 1.36 2.93 18.03
C THR A 112 2.29 2.70 16.84
N ARG A 113 2.44 3.73 16.00
CA ARG A 113 3.40 3.75 14.90
C ARG A 113 4.82 3.38 15.37
N ALA A 114 5.25 3.94 16.48
CA ALA A 114 6.60 3.74 17.02
C ALA A 114 6.83 2.28 17.46
N VAL A 115 5.86 1.68 18.14
CA VAL A 115 5.92 0.28 18.58
C VAL A 115 6.00 -0.66 17.38
N PHE A 116 5.11 -0.47 16.39
CA PHE A 116 5.09 -1.31 15.20
C PHE A 116 6.39 -1.17 14.38
N LEU A 117 6.89 0.06 14.18
CA LEU A 117 8.13 0.33 13.47
C LEU A 117 9.34 -0.31 14.15
N ASN A 118 9.43 -0.26 15.49
CA ASN A 118 10.51 -0.91 16.22
C ASN A 118 10.50 -2.43 16.02
N ARG A 119 9.31 -3.04 15.98
CA ARG A 119 9.17 -4.48 15.67
C ARG A 119 9.59 -4.79 14.23
N LEU A 120 9.25 -3.95 13.26
CA LEU A 120 9.70 -4.15 11.87
C LEU A 120 11.23 -4.10 11.79
N LYS A 121 11.85 -3.08 12.38
CA LYS A 121 13.31 -2.90 12.39
C LYS A 121 14.04 -4.04 13.10
N SER A 122 13.48 -4.59 14.17
CA SER A 122 14.12 -5.69 14.90
C SER A 122 14.16 -7.01 14.13
N HIS A 123 13.34 -7.15 13.09
CA HIS A 123 13.25 -8.33 12.23
C HIS A 123 13.68 -8.03 10.79
N GLU A 124 14.28 -6.88 10.54
CA GLU A 124 14.67 -6.45 9.21
C GLU A 124 15.80 -7.35 8.66
N PRO A 125 15.64 -7.91 7.44
CA PRO A 125 16.70 -8.68 6.81
C PRO A 125 17.97 -7.84 6.61
N LYS A 126 19.15 -8.48 6.67
CA LYS A 126 20.43 -7.78 6.46
C LYS A 126 20.64 -7.28 5.03
N THR A 127 19.92 -7.84 4.08
CA THR A 127 20.04 -7.56 2.66
C THR A 127 18.64 -7.39 2.08
N ASP A 128 18.47 -6.39 1.22
CA ASP A 128 17.22 -6.19 0.50
C ASP A 128 16.92 -7.42 -0.37
N SER A 129 15.67 -7.88 -0.29
CA SER A 129 15.14 -8.93 -1.15
C SER A 129 14.78 -8.42 -2.54
N VAL A 130 14.45 -9.34 -3.45
CA VAL A 130 13.92 -8.99 -4.77
C VAL A 130 12.57 -8.26 -4.67
N GLU A 131 11.72 -8.65 -3.71
CA GLU A 131 10.43 -8.00 -3.42
C GLU A 131 10.64 -6.56 -2.97
N LEU A 132 11.50 -6.34 -1.98
CA LEU A 132 11.78 -5.01 -1.44
C LEU A 132 12.39 -4.10 -2.51
N LEU A 133 13.35 -4.60 -3.29
CA LEU A 133 13.96 -3.85 -4.39
C LEU A 133 12.94 -3.51 -5.49
N SER A 134 12.03 -4.43 -5.82
CA SER A 134 11.01 -4.20 -6.84
C SER A 134 10.08 -3.04 -6.47
N ILE A 135 9.65 -2.95 -5.21
CA ILE A 135 8.78 -1.88 -4.71
C ILE A 135 9.54 -0.56 -4.60
N LYS A 136 10.79 -0.57 -4.09
CA LYS A 136 11.64 0.63 -4.08
C LYS A 136 11.78 1.22 -5.49
N ASN A 137 12.12 0.39 -6.47
CA ASN A 137 12.26 0.80 -7.87
C ASN A 137 10.93 1.32 -8.48
N LEU A 138 9.80 0.68 -8.15
CA LEU A 138 8.48 1.15 -8.56
C LEU A 138 8.20 2.57 -8.06
N PHE A 139 8.47 2.84 -6.78
CA PHE A 139 8.25 4.16 -6.17
C PHE A 139 9.21 5.22 -6.72
N THR A 140 10.48 4.87 -6.95
CA THR A 140 11.46 5.76 -7.61
C THR A 140 11.02 6.11 -9.03
N THR A 141 10.52 5.13 -9.79
CA THR A 141 10.00 5.37 -11.15
C THR A 141 8.78 6.27 -11.16
N CYS A 142 8.01 6.29 -10.07
CA CYS A 142 6.87 7.18 -9.87
C CYS A 142 7.26 8.53 -9.22
N SER A 143 8.54 8.73 -8.87
CA SER A 143 9.07 9.92 -8.19
C SER A 143 8.37 10.24 -6.85
N ILE A 144 7.97 9.20 -6.12
CA ILE A 144 7.32 9.31 -4.81
C ILE A 144 8.13 8.68 -3.67
N ASP A 145 9.27 8.06 -3.98
CA ASP A 145 10.12 7.33 -3.04
C ASP A 145 10.60 8.19 -1.86
N SER A 146 10.90 9.47 -2.09
CA SER A 146 11.34 10.40 -1.05
C SER A 146 10.31 10.64 0.07
N ALA A 147 9.05 10.27 -0.14
CA ALA A 147 7.99 10.37 0.86
C ALA A 147 7.91 9.14 1.78
N PHE A 148 8.71 8.10 1.55
CA PHE A 148 8.58 6.81 2.23
C PHE A 148 9.91 6.22 2.71
N THR A 149 9.83 5.47 3.80
CA THR A 149 10.82 4.47 4.18
C THR A 149 10.25 3.08 3.92
N PHE A 150 11.07 2.17 3.38
CA PHE A 150 10.62 0.84 3.01
C PHE A 150 11.12 -0.21 3.99
N TYR A 151 10.26 -1.14 4.37
CA TYR A 151 10.56 -2.26 5.25
C TYR A 151 10.02 -3.56 4.67
N GLU A 152 10.58 -4.69 5.08
CA GLU A 152 10.07 -6.02 4.75
C GLU A 152 9.77 -6.81 6.03
N SER A 153 8.72 -7.62 5.99
CA SER A 153 8.45 -8.66 6.97
C SER A 153 8.20 -9.98 6.23
N ARG A 154 8.81 -11.06 6.73
CA ARG A 154 8.60 -12.44 6.26
C ARG A 154 8.05 -13.28 7.39
N PHE A 155 7.03 -14.07 7.11
CA PHE A 155 6.54 -15.08 8.04
C PHE A 155 6.09 -16.31 7.28
N TYR A 156 6.31 -17.47 7.89
CA TYR A 156 5.92 -18.74 7.31
C TYR A 156 4.52 -19.12 7.77
N ASP A 157 3.57 -19.20 6.83
CA ASP A 157 2.25 -19.72 7.12
C ASP A 157 2.27 -21.26 7.00
N LYS A 158 2.18 -21.93 8.16
CA LYS A 158 2.15 -23.40 8.21
C LYS A 158 0.87 -23.99 7.60
N THR A 159 -0.21 -23.22 7.53
CA THR A 159 -1.51 -23.68 7.02
C THR A 159 -1.48 -23.81 5.51
N CYS A 160 -0.87 -22.84 4.83
CA CYS A 160 -0.71 -22.82 3.38
C CYS A 160 0.65 -23.39 2.93
N ASN A 161 1.57 -23.63 3.87
CA ASN A 161 2.93 -24.10 3.60
C ASN A 161 3.70 -23.15 2.66
N GLU A 162 3.50 -21.85 2.88
CA GLU A 162 4.02 -20.77 2.04
C GLU A 162 4.71 -19.71 2.90
N GLU A 163 5.79 -19.14 2.36
CA GLU A 163 6.38 -17.93 2.93
C GLU A 163 5.60 -16.72 2.43
N ILE A 164 5.05 -15.95 3.35
CA ILE A 164 4.38 -14.70 3.04
C ILE A 164 5.39 -13.57 3.22
N VAL A 165 5.70 -12.92 2.10
CA VAL A 165 6.52 -11.72 2.05
C VAL A 165 5.61 -10.50 2.02
N ARG A 166 5.80 -9.58 2.95
CA ARG A 166 5.11 -8.29 2.97
C ARG A 166 6.13 -7.16 2.94
N VAL A 167 6.02 -6.31 1.92
CA VAL A 167 6.79 -5.09 1.81
C VAL A 167 5.91 -3.91 2.21
N PHE A 168 6.42 -3.05 3.09
CA PHE A 168 5.76 -1.84 3.54
C PHE A 168 6.47 -0.62 2.96
N ALA A 169 5.71 0.28 2.34
CA ALA A 169 6.09 1.67 2.11
C ALA A 169 5.46 2.53 3.21
N VAL A 170 6.27 2.88 4.20
CA VAL A 170 5.84 3.64 5.37
C VAL A 170 6.06 5.14 5.12
N PRO A 171 5.01 5.98 5.13
CA PRO A 171 5.18 7.41 4.88
C PRO A 171 6.08 8.03 5.95
N HIS A 172 6.97 8.95 5.59
CA HIS A 172 7.69 9.77 6.56
C HIS A 172 6.72 10.51 7.50
N GLU A 173 7.16 10.78 8.72
CA GLU A 173 6.32 11.35 9.80
C GLU A 173 5.47 12.53 9.31
N TYR A 174 4.27 12.60 9.86
CA TYR A 174 3.32 13.67 9.62
C TYR A 174 3.82 14.90 10.37
N SER A 175 4.25 15.94 9.65
CA SER A 175 4.37 17.26 10.27
C SER A 175 2.95 17.65 10.70
N ASN A 176 2.71 17.73 12.01
CA ASN A 176 1.59 18.51 12.54
C ASN A 176 1.81 19.99 12.23
#